data_AF-A0A7Y0DB89-F1
#
_entry.id   AF-A0A7Y0DB89-F1
#
_cell.length_a   1.000
_cell.length_b   1.000
_cell.length_c   1.000
_cell.angle_alpha   90.00
_cell.angle_beta   90.00
_cell.angle_gamma   90.00
#
_symmetry.space_group_name_H-M   'P 1'
#
loop_
_entity.id
_entity.type
_entity.pdbx_description
1 polymer ?
#
loop_
_entity_poly.entity_id
_entity_poly.type
_entity_poly.pdbx_seq_one_letter_code
_entity_poly.pdbx_strand_id
1 'polypeptide(L)'
;MQITVLGALAVDGRAVRGQRLSDLVRPLGGARGRAIALASLVESVWHGSPPDDEVGALQALVARVRRTGLAVVTTADGYRLPLDGLTVDVVEAEALLARGRRDLGAGPPRTALDAARQARALFDDPGAAASPWASTPTTASRSDGHVAARTVRLLADVVALRTEAALATGAVDALDDLRALALRTPPDEPLVALLVRALAAQGRAAEA
;
A
#
# COMPACT_ATOMS: atom_id res chain seq x y z
N MET A 1 8.33 -0.28 16.98
CA MET A 1 8.95 -0.82 15.76
C MET A 1 8.04 -0.49 14.59
N GLN A 2 8.59 -0.07 13.45
CA GLN A 2 7.84 0.31 12.26
C GLN A 2 8.23 -0.59 11.08
N ILE A 3 7.22 -1.03 10.32
CA ILE A 3 7.41 -1.73 9.06
C ILE A 3 6.86 -0.87 7.92
N THR A 4 7.65 -0.77 6.86
CA THR A 4 7.23 -0.23 5.57
C THR A 4 7.03 -1.37 4.60
N VAL A 5 5.83 -1.50 4.03
CA VAL A 5 5.47 -2.51 3.01
C VAL A 5 4.81 -1.90 1.77
N LEU A 6 4.37 -0.65 1.81
CA LEU A 6 3.81 0.08 0.66
C LEU A 6 4.89 0.40 -0.37
N GLY A 7 6.09 0.73 0.08
CA GLY A 7 7.30 0.88 -0.74
C GLY A 7 8.22 -0.34 -0.67
N ALA A 8 9.53 -0.10 -0.75
CA ALA A 8 10.54 -1.12 -0.45
C ALA A 8 10.38 -1.61 1.00
N LEU A 9 10.48 -2.93 1.21
CA LEU A 9 10.37 -3.50 2.56
C LEU A 9 11.44 -2.91 3.47
N ALA A 10 11.04 -2.28 4.57
CA ALA A 10 11.94 -1.76 5.58
C ALA A 10 11.44 -2.05 6.99
N VAL A 11 12.38 -2.18 7.94
CA VAL A 11 12.11 -2.31 9.38
C VAL A 11 12.87 -1.23 10.11
N ASP A 12 12.17 -0.37 10.83
CA ASP A 12 12.70 0.83 11.48
C ASP A 12 13.57 1.67 10.53
N GLY A 13 13.09 1.86 9.29
CA GLY A 13 13.78 2.61 8.23
C GLY A 13 14.96 1.87 7.58
N ARG A 14 15.31 0.66 8.01
CA ARG A 14 16.37 -0.16 7.41
C ARG A 14 15.81 -1.06 6.33
N ALA A 15 16.25 -0.88 5.10
CA ALA A 15 15.83 -1.70 3.96
C ALA A 15 16.16 -3.19 4.16
N VAL A 16 15.14 -4.03 3.99
CA VAL A 16 15.26 -5.50 4.00
C VAL A 16 15.32 -5.98 2.56
N ARG A 17 16.50 -6.46 2.15
CA ARG A 17 16.71 -6.91 0.77
C ARG A 17 16.22 -8.34 0.53
N GLY A 18 15.46 -8.51 -0.54
CA GLY A 18 15.12 -9.81 -1.12
C GLY A 18 13.61 -9.99 -1.29
N GLN A 19 13.19 -10.28 -2.52
CA GLN A 19 11.78 -10.36 -2.90
C GLN A 19 10.98 -11.34 -2.04
N ARG A 20 11.53 -12.54 -1.79
CA ARG A 20 10.86 -13.56 -0.98
C ARG A 20 10.60 -13.13 0.47
N LEU A 21 11.40 -12.22 1.02
CA LEU A 21 11.15 -11.65 2.35
C LEU A 21 10.00 -10.64 2.29
N SER A 22 9.98 -9.79 1.26
CA SER A 22 8.85 -8.88 1.00
C SER A 22 7.55 -9.66 0.83
N ASP A 23 7.55 -10.70 -0.01
CA ASP A 23 6.39 -11.54 -0.30
C ASP A 23 5.90 -12.34 0.93
N LEU A 24 6.76 -12.57 1.91
CA LEU A 24 6.40 -13.17 3.20
C LEU A 24 5.87 -12.13 4.20
N VAL A 25 6.52 -10.96 4.32
CA VAL A 25 6.18 -9.96 5.35
C VAL A 25 4.92 -9.18 5.00
N ARG A 26 4.68 -8.86 3.72
CA ARG A 26 3.51 -8.11 3.25
C ARG A 26 2.17 -8.74 3.68
N PRO A 27 1.88 -10.03 3.38
CA PRO A 27 0.63 -10.64 3.82
C PRO A 27 0.54 -10.69 5.35
N LEU A 28 1.63 -10.99 6.06
CA LEU A 28 1.65 -11.03 7.53
C LEU A 28 1.34 -9.65 8.16
N GLY A 29 1.89 -8.57 7.61
CA GLY A 29 1.59 -7.21 8.05
C GLY A 29 0.13 -6.83 7.80
N GLY A 30 -0.40 -7.16 6.62
CA GLY A 30 -1.81 -6.95 6.26
C GLY A 30 -2.80 -7.82 7.06
N ALA A 31 -2.34 -8.94 7.63
CA ALA A 31 -3.18 -9.80 8.47
C ALA A 31 -3.55 -9.16 9.82
N ARG A 32 -2.85 -8.09 10.23
CA ARG A 32 -3.06 -7.37 11.48
C ARG A 32 -3.00 -8.29 12.71
N GLY A 33 -1.95 -9.11 12.80
CA GLY A 33 -1.78 -10.05 13.92
C GLY A 33 -2.55 -11.37 13.82
N ARG A 34 -3.39 -11.56 12.79
CA ARG A 34 -4.02 -12.85 12.50
C ARG A 34 -3.02 -13.83 11.89
N ALA A 35 -3.22 -15.11 12.15
CA ALA A 35 -2.44 -16.17 11.53
C ALA A 35 -2.79 -16.32 10.05
N ILE A 36 -1.77 -16.63 9.25
CA ILE A 36 -1.87 -17.02 7.85
C ILE A 36 -1.35 -18.45 7.74
N ALA A 37 -2.14 -19.29 7.06
CA ALA A 37 -1.80 -20.68 6.78
C ALA A 37 -0.49 -20.79 5.99
N LEU A 38 0.26 -21.86 6.27
CA LEU A 38 1.52 -22.16 5.59
C LEU A 38 1.34 -22.17 4.06
N ALA A 39 0.33 -22.88 3.56
CA ALA A 39 0.06 -22.98 2.12
C ALA A 39 -0.20 -21.61 1.48
N SER A 40 -0.89 -20.70 2.18
CA SER A 40 -1.12 -19.34 1.68
C SER A 40 0.15 -18.50 1.65
N LEU A 41 1.06 -18.69 2.62
CA LEU A 41 2.36 -18.02 2.60
C LEU A 41 3.30 -18.62 1.54
N VAL A 42 3.23 -19.94 1.31
CA VAL A 42 3.96 -20.59 0.24
C VAL A 42 3.50 -20.07 -1.12
N GLU A 43 2.19 -20.03 -1.36
CA GLU A 43 1.64 -19.45 -2.59
C GLU A 43 2.05 -17.99 -2.75
N SER A 44 1.98 -17.18 -1.68
CA SER A 44 2.40 -15.78 -1.70
C SER A 44 3.88 -15.58 -2.06
N VAL A 45 4.76 -16.50 -1.65
CA VAL A 45 6.22 -16.39 -1.84
C VAL A 45 6.71 -17.04 -3.14
N TRP A 46 6.07 -18.13 -3.57
CA TRP A 46 6.52 -18.96 -4.69
C TRP A 46 5.59 -18.96 -5.90
N HIS A 47 4.38 -18.40 -5.80
CA HIS A 47 3.47 -18.13 -6.92
C HIS A 47 3.20 -19.36 -7.80
N GLY A 48 2.74 -20.46 -7.17
CA GLY A 48 2.50 -21.73 -7.84
C GLY A 48 3.75 -22.52 -8.25
N SER A 49 4.96 -22.11 -7.82
CA SER A 49 6.22 -22.86 -8.05
C SER A 49 6.98 -23.13 -6.74
N PRO A 50 6.36 -23.86 -5.78
CA PRO A 50 6.97 -24.14 -4.49
C PRO A 50 8.20 -25.07 -4.60
N PRO A 51 9.12 -25.03 -3.62
CA PRO A 51 10.20 -26.00 -3.50
C PRO A 51 9.67 -27.33 -2.95
N ASP A 52 10.42 -28.43 -3.17
CA ASP A 52 10.04 -29.76 -2.67
C ASP A 52 9.84 -29.79 -1.14
N ASP A 53 10.69 -29.06 -0.40
CA ASP A 53 10.54 -28.84 1.04
C ASP A 53 9.99 -27.43 1.32
N GLU A 54 8.68 -27.28 1.15
CA GLU A 54 7.95 -26.04 1.42
C GLU A 54 8.14 -25.56 2.88
N VAL A 55 8.09 -26.50 3.82
CA VAL A 55 8.15 -26.22 5.26
C VAL A 55 9.52 -25.67 5.62
N GLY A 56 10.60 -26.38 5.28
CA GLY A 56 11.96 -25.95 5.56
C GLY A 56 12.32 -24.65 4.85
N ALA A 57 11.88 -24.48 3.60
CA ALA A 57 12.11 -23.25 2.85
C ALA A 57 11.42 -22.03 3.51
N LEU A 58 10.17 -22.18 3.95
CA LEU A 58 9.45 -21.11 4.64
C LEU A 58 10.07 -20.82 6.01
N GLN A 59 10.46 -21.85 6.77
CA GLN A 59 11.16 -21.69 8.05
C GLN A 59 12.47 -20.92 7.91
N ALA A 60 13.25 -21.18 6.85
CA ALA A 60 14.49 -20.45 6.56
C ALA A 60 14.23 -18.96 6.27
N LEU A 61 13.15 -18.63 5.52
CA LEU A 61 12.74 -17.25 5.31
C LEU A 61 12.29 -16.59 6.60
N VAL A 62 11.48 -17.25 7.42
CA VAL A 62 11.04 -16.76 8.73
C VAL A 62 12.23 -16.49 9.66
N ALA A 63 13.23 -17.38 9.69
CA ALA A 63 14.46 -17.17 10.46
C ALA A 63 15.22 -15.93 9.98
N ARG A 64 15.24 -15.66 8.67
CA ARG A 64 15.85 -14.46 8.10
C ARG A 64 15.05 -13.19 8.40
N VAL A 65 13.72 -13.25 8.40
CA VAL A 65 12.84 -12.16 8.85
C VAL A 65 13.08 -11.87 10.34
N ARG A 66 13.18 -12.88 11.20
CA ARG A 66 13.45 -12.68 12.63
C ARG A 66 14.76 -11.94 12.91
N ARG A 67 15.77 -12.11 12.05
CA ARG A 67 17.04 -11.36 12.14
C ARG A 67 16.91 -9.86 11.90
N THR A 68 15.80 -9.39 11.33
CA THR A 68 15.53 -7.95 11.18
C THR A 68 14.90 -7.33 12.43
N GLY A 69 14.56 -8.14 13.44
CA GLY A 69 13.83 -7.71 14.64
C GLY A 69 12.34 -8.04 14.61
N LEU A 70 11.80 -8.50 13.48
CA LEU A 70 10.39 -8.86 13.36
C LEU A 70 10.06 -10.17 14.08
N ALA A 71 9.16 -10.09 15.07
CA ALA A 71 8.74 -11.22 15.87
C ALA A 71 7.67 -12.07 15.17
N VAL A 72 8.02 -12.71 14.04
CA VAL A 72 7.11 -13.67 13.38
C VAL A 72 6.95 -14.90 14.28
N VAL A 73 5.72 -15.19 14.68
CA VAL A 73 5.36 -16.28 15.59
C VAL A 73 4.78 -17.45 14.80
N THR A 74 5.27 -18.65 15.10
CA THR A 74 4.68 -19.90 14.62
C THR A 74 3.48 -20.26 15.49
N THR A 75 2.39 -20.66 14.87
CA THR A 75 1.12 -21.03 15.51
C THR A 75 0.66 -22.38 14.98
N ALA A 76 -0.37 -22.98 15.59
CA ALA A 76 -0.97 -24.21 15.06
C ALA A 76 -1.53 -24.01 13.63
N ASP A 77 -2.01 -22.80 13.33
CA ASP A 77 -2.66 -22.46 12.05
C ASP A 77 -1.71 -21.83 11.03
N GLY A 78 -0.39 -21.85 11.27
CA GLY A 78 0.62 -21.26 10.38
C GLY A 78 1.44 -20.17 11.07
N TYR A 79 1.58 -18.99 10.46
CA TYR A 79 2.43 -17.91 10.99
C TYR A 79 1.66 -16.61 11.17
N ARG A 80 2.04 -15.83 12.19
CA ARG A 80 1.50 -14.49 12.40
C ARG A 80 2.59 -13.49 12.77
N LEU A 81 2.33 -12.22 12.51
CA LEU A 81 3.14 -11.11 12.98
C LEU A 81 2.32 -10.29 13.98
N PRO A 82 2.56 -10.43 15.30
CA PRO A 82 1.87 -9.65 16.33
C PRO A 82 2.07 -8.15 16.09
N LEU A 83 1.01 -7.37 16.33
CA LEU A 83 1.06 -5.91 16.18
C LEU A 83 1.46 -5.17 17.46
N ASP A 84 1.66 -5.87 18.57
CA ASP A 84 1.99 -5.23 19.85
C ASP A 84 3.31 -4.45 19.74
N GLY A 85 3.24 -3.12 19.84
CA GLY A 85 4.40 -2.23 19.64
C GLY A 85 4.91 -2.13 18.19
N LEU A 86 4.14 -2.65 17.22
CA LEU A 86 4.46 -2.67 15.80
C LEU A 86 3.47 -1.82 14.98
N THR A 87 3.99 -0.83 14.29
CA THR A 87 3.24 -0.04 13.29
C THR A 87 3.56 -0.54 11.89
N VAL A 88 2.54 -0.61 11.03
CA VAL A 88 2.67 -1.04 9.63
C VAL A 88 2.00 0.01 8.75
N ASP A 89 2.75 0.59 7.83
CA ASP A 89 2.31 1.68 6.94
C ASP A 89 0.99 1.37 6.19
N VAL A 90 0.81 0.15 5.68
CA VAL A 90 -0.44 -0.25 4.99
C VAL A 90 -1.64 -0.23 5.93
N VAL A 91 -1.44 -0.61 7.19
CA VAL A 91 -2.51 -0.63 8.21
C VAL A 91 -2.86 0.81 8.60
N GLU A 92 -1.85 1.67 8.71
CA GLU A 92 -2.01 3.10 8.98
C GLU A 92 -2.73 3.82 7.82
N ALA A 93 -2.33 3.56 6.57
CA ALA A 93 -2.98 4.10 5.40
C ALA A 93 -4.46 3.67 5.30
N GLU A 94 -4.76 2.39 5.56
CA GLU A 94 -6.14 1.89 5.60
C GLU A 94 -6.96 2.56 6.73
N ALA A 95 -6.36 2.81 7.89
CA ALA A 95 -7.03 3.48 9.01
C ALA A 95 -7.29 4.97 8.71
N LEU A 96 -6.33 5.68 8.11
CA LEU A 96 -6.46 7.06 7.69
C LEU A 96 -7.51 7.21 6.58
N LEU A 97 -7.52 6.31 5.60
CA LEU A 97 -8.55 6.25 4.56
C LEU A 97 -9.95 6.07 5.16
N ALA A 98 -10.11 5.12 6.09
CA ALA A 98 -11.40 4.89 6.76
C ALA A 98 -11.84 6.09 7.61
N ARG A 99 -10.91 6.77 8.29
CA ARG A 99 -11.19 8.02 9.01
C ARG A 99 -11.61 9.13 8.05
N GLY A 100 -10.84 9.37 6.99
CA GLY A 100 -11.12 10.46 6.05
C GLY A 100 -12.44 10.26 5.32
N ARG A 101 -12.83 9.02 4.97
CA ARG A 101 -14.17 8.73 4.42
C ARG A 101 -15.29 9.09 5.39
N ARG A 102 -15.14 8.79 6.68
CA ARG A 102 -16.12 9.18 7.70
C ARG A 102 -16.20 10.71 7.84
N ASP A 103 -15.05 11.36 7.88
CA ASP A 103 -14.97 12.82 8.01
C ASP A 103 -15.53 13.54 6.78
N LEU A 104 -15.37 13.00 5.57
CA LEU A 104 -15.94 13.58 4.36
C LEU A 104 -17.47 13.43 4.30
N GLY A 105 -18.01 12.30 4.77
CA GLY A 105 -19.45 12.03 4.74
C GLY A 105 -20.25 12.66 5.87
N ALA A 106 -19.66 12.78 7.08
CA ALA A 106 -20.39 13.18 8.28
C ALA A 106 -19.61 14.15 9.19
N GLY A 107 -18.40 14.56 8.80
CA GLY A 107 -17.53 15.42 9.59
C GLY A 107 -17.01 16.64 8.80
N PRO A 108 -15.92 17.26 9.27
CA PRO A 108 -15.31 18.39 8.58
C PRO A 108 -14.52 17.93 7.34
N PRO A 109 -14.81 18.43 6.12
CA PRO A 109 -14.04 18.06 4.92
C PRO A 109 -12.53 18.37 5.02
N ARG A 110 -12.15 19.35 5.85
CA ARG A 110 -10.74 19.67 6.11
C ARG A 110 -10.01 18.56 6.86
N THR A 111 -10.64 17.89 7.81
CA THR A 111 -10.00 16.76 8.52
C THR A 111 -9.90 15.53 7.63
N ALA A 112 -10.84 15.34 6.70
CA ALA A 112 -10.74 14.34 5.64
C ALA A 112 -9.54 14.61 4.71
N LEU A 113 -9.34 15.86 4.30
CA LEU A 113 -8.21 16.27 3.47
C LEU A 113 -6.87 16.02 4.18
N ASP A 114 -6.76 16.38 5.46
CA ASP A 114 -5.55 16.18 6.25
C ASP A 114 -5.24 14.68 6.43
N ALA A 115 -6.26 13.85 6.72
CA ALA A 115 -6.10 12.40 6.80
C ALA A 115 -5.67 11.77 5.45
N ALA A 116 -6.23 12.24 4.34
CA ALA A 116 -5.86 11.76 3.01
C ALA A 116 -4.42 12.14 2.63
N ARG A 117 -3.96 13.35 3.01
CA ARG A 117 -2.56 13.78 2.84
C ARG A 117 -1.60 12.92 3.66
N GLN A 118 -1.94 12.66 4.93
CA GLN A 118 -1.16 11.75 5.78
C GLN A 118 -1.08 10.35 5.17
N ALA A 119 -2.22 9.82 4.69
CA ALA A 119 -2.26 8.50 4.05
C ALA A 119 -1.40 8.47 2.78
N ARG A 120 -1.46 9.52 1.95
CA ARG A 120 -0.68 9.60 0.71
C ARG A 120 0.82 9.64 0.99
N ALA A 121 1.26 10.34 2.04
CA ALA A 121 2.66 10.43 2.41
C ALA A 121 3.28 9.05 2.78
N LEU A 122 2.47 8.09 3.23
CA LEU A 122 2.94 6.72 3.52
C LEU A 122 3.32 5.92 2.26
N PHE A 123 2.92 6.39 1.06
CA PHE A 123 3.31 5.79 -0.22
C PHE A 123 4.59 6.40 -0.79
N ASP A 124 5.10 7.48 -0.20
CA ASP A 124 6.38 8.02 -0.60
C ASP A 124 7.49 7.09 -0.06
N ASP A 125 8.29 6.55 -0.96
CA ASP A 125 9.43 5.72 -0.59
C ASP A 125 10.59 6.65 -0.18
N PRO A 126 11.01 6.68 1.10
CA PRO A 126 12.15 7.50 1.53
C PRO A 126 13.48 7.10 0.86
N GLY A 127 13.54 5.97 0.16
CA GLY A 127 14.67 5.50 -0.63
C GLY A 127 14.56 5.69 -2.15
N ALA A 128 13.42 6.17 -2.68
CA ALA A 128 13.23 6.36 -4.11
C ALA A 128 13.54 7.80 -4.54
N ALA A 129 14.48 7.96 -5.50
CA ALA A 129 14.85 9.25 -6.06
C ALA A 129 13.76 9.89 -6.96
N ALA A 130 12.68 9.17 -7.23
CA ALA A 130 11.53 9.64 -7.98
C ALA A 130 10.27 8.95 -7.44
N SER A 131 9.13 9.62 -7.61
CA SER A 131 7.80 9.05 -7.37
C SER A 131 7.69 7.65 -8.04
N PRO A 132 7.57 6.56 -7.27
CA PRO A 132 7.51 5.20 -7.83
C PRO A 132 6.28 4.94 -8.71
N TRP A 133 5.29 5.82 -8.67
CA TRP A 133 4.01 5.66 -9.37
C TRP A 133 3.90 6.52 -10.64
N ALA A 134 4.82 7.46 -10.86
CA ALA A 134 4.90 8.27 -12.08
C ALA A 134 5.61 7.54 -13.23
N SER A 135 6.30 6.44 -12.94
CA SER A 135 7.02 5.63 -13.94
C SER A 135 6.46 4.22 -13.98
N THR A 136 6.23 3.76 -15.19
CA THR A 136 5.92 2.38 -15.60
C THR A 136 6.72 1.35 -14.79
N PRO A 137 6.18 0.12 -14.61
CA PRO A 137 6.75 -0.86 -13.69
C PRO A 137 8.17 -1.21 -14.11
N THR A 138 9.17 -0.63 -13.43
CA THR A 138 10.56 -0.94 -13.69
C THR A 138 10.88 -2.26 -12.99
N THR A 139 11.12 -3.28 -13.80
CA THR A 139 11.58 -4.63 -13.43
C THR A 139 10.75 -5.33 -12.35
N ALA A 140 9.52 -5.67 -12.71
CA ALA A 140 8.62 -6.44 -11.88
C ALA A 140 8.63 -7.94 -12.27
N SER A 141 8.99 -8.80 -11.33
CA SER A 141 8.76 -10.26 -11.41
C SER A 141 7.26 -10.55 -11.24
N ARG A 142 6.79 -11.76 -11.56
CA ARG A 142 5.36 -12.16 -11.43
C ARG A 142 4.73 -11.86 -10.05
N SER A 143 5.55 -11.79 -8.99
CA SER A 143 5.24 -11.38 -7.62
C SER A 143 4.63 -9.97 -7.48
N ASP A 144 4.86 -9.10 -8.46
CA ASP A 144 4.41 -7.72 -8.42
C ASP A 144 2.93 -7.58 -8.78
N GLY A 145 2.31 -8.54 -9.47
CA GLY A 145 0.94 -8.38 -9.99
C GLY A 145 -0.12 -8.14 -8.90
N HIS A 146 -0.34 -9.10 -8.00
CA HIS A 146 -1.43 -9.01 -7.01
C HIS A 146 -1.16 -8.01 -5.90
N VAL A 147 0.06 -8.01 -5.38
CA VAL A 147 0.45 -7.12 -4.29
C VAL A 147 0.54 -5.68 -4.79
N ALA A 148 1.14 -5.43 -5.96
CA ALA A 148 1.09 -4.09 -6.53
C ALA A 148 -0.35 -3.71 -6.90
N ALA A 149 -1.20 -4.62 -7.38
CA ALA A 149 -2.61 -4.30 -7.63
C ALA A 149 -3.35 -3.85 -6.35
N ARG A 150 -3.12 -4.51 -5.20
CA ARG A 150 -3.69 -4.07 -3.91
C ARG A 150 -3.15 -2.72 -3.49
N THR A 151 -1.84 -2.51 -3.57
CA THR A 151 -1.20 -1.23 -3.22
C THR A 151 -1.68 -0.10 -4.14
N VAL A 152 -1.75 -0.33 -5.45
CA VAL A 152 -2.28 0.62 -6.45
C VAL A 152 -3.74 0.94 -6.17
N ARG A 153 -4.56 -0.06 -5.81
CA ARG A 153 -5.96 0.17 -5.44
C ARG A 153 -6.10 1.01 -4.16
N LEU A 154 -5.27 0.74 -3.14
CA LEU A 154 -5.28 1.56 -1.92
C LEU A 154 -4.81 2.99 -2.22
N LEU A 155 -3.79 3.17 -3.07
CA LEU A 155 -3.35 4.49 -3.51
C LEU A 155 -4.44 5.22 -4.27
N ALA A 156 -5.15 4.55 -5.20
CA ALA A 156 -6.28 5.10 -5.92
C ALA A 156 -7.39 5.59 -4.97
N ASP A 157 -7.75 4.80 -3.97
CA ASP A 157 -8.72 5.16 -2.95
C ASP A 157 -8.30 6.40 -2.14
N VAL A 158 -7.01 6.48 -1.76
CA VAL A 158 -6.44 7.62 -1.03
C VAL A 158 -6.43 8.89 -1.88
N VAL A 159 -6.04 8.78 -3.14
CA VAL A 159 -5.99 9.91 -4.09
C VAL A 159 -7.39 10.41 -4.43
N ALA A 160 -8.35 9.52 -4.59
CA ALA A 160 -9.76 9.88 -4.77
C ALA A 160 -10.27 10.66 -3.56
N LEU A 161 -10.09 10.12 -2.34
CA LEU A 161 -10.48 10.80 -1.10
C LEU A 161 -9.84 12.19 -0.97
N ARG A 162 -8.53 12.31 -1.26
CA ARG A 162 -7.80 13.57 -1.21
C ARG A 162 -8.41 14.61 -2.15
N THR A 163 -8.70 14.20 -3.39
CA THR A 163 -9.27 15.07 -4.42
C THR A 163 -10.69 15.50 -4.05
N GLU A 164 -11.53 14.56 -3.60
CA GLU A 164 -12.90 14.87 -3.17
C GLU A 164 -12.94 15.82 -1.98
N ALA A 165 -12.07 15.62 -0.98
CA ALA A 165 -11.94 16.51 0.16
C ALA A 165 -11.39 17.89 -0.22
N ALA A 166 -10.44 17.96 -1.18
CA ALA A 166 -9.95 19.22 -1.73
C ALA A 166 -11.07 20.00 -2.43
N LEU A 167 -11.87 19.32 -3.26
CA LEU A 167 -13.05 19.91 -3.91
C LEU A 167 -14.06 20.44 -2.88
N ALA A 168 -14.36 19.67 -1.83
CA ALA A 168 -15.31 20.07 -0.78
C ALA A 168 -14.82 21.26 0.07
N THR A 169 -13.51 21.47 0.15
CA THR A 169 -12.90 22.60 0.89
C THR A 169 -12.59 23.80 0.00
N GLY A 170 -12.72 23.67 -1.32
CA GLY A 170 -12.27 24.67 -2.29
C GLY A 170 -10.73 24.79 -2.38
N ALA A 171 -10.00 23.81 -1.86
CA ALA A 171 -8.54 23.79 -1.92
C ALA A 171 -8.06 23.37 -3.32
N VAL A 172 -6.96 23.99 -3.79
CA VAL A 172 -6.25 23.53 -4.98
C VAL A 172 -5.30 22.40 -4.58
N ASP A 173 -5.39 21.27 -5.27
CA ASP A 173 -4.57 20.08 -5.01
C ASP A 173 -3.82 19.63 -6.27
N ALA A 174 -2.68 18.97 -6.08
CA ALA A 174 -1.87 18.46 -7.18
C ALA A 174 -2.56 17.24 -7.83
N LEU A 175 -2.73 17.29 -9.16
CA LEU A 175 -3.48 16.29 -9.93
C LEU A 175 -2.61 15.19 -10.55
N ASP A 176 -1.30 15.19 -10.32
CA ASP A 176 -0.38 14.24 -10.96
C ASP A 176 -0.71 12.79 -10.59
N ASP A 177 -0.92 12.51 -9.29
CA ASP A 177 -1.36 11.19 -8.80
C ASP A 177 -2.65 10.75 -9.49
N LEU A 178 -3.65 11.63 -9.49
CA LEU A 178 -4.98 11.35 -10.03
C LEU A 178 -4.90 11.08 -11.54
N ARG A 179 -4.10 11.86 -12.26
CA ARG A 179 -3.90 11.71 -13.69
C ARG A 179 -3.23 10.38 -14.03
N ALA A 180 -2.17 10.02 -13.30
CA ALA A 180 -1.47 8.75 -13.51
C ALA A 180 -2.37 7.53 -13.26
N LEU A 181 -3.19 7.59 -12.20
CA LEU A 181 -4.10 6.50 -11.84
C LEU A 181 -5.34 6.43 -12.75
N ALA A 182 -5.90 7.57 -13.14
CA ALA A 182 -7.08 7.65 -14.00
C ALA A 182 -6.78 7.18 -15.43
N LEU A 183 -5.62 7.59 -15.97
CA LEU A 183 -5.23 7.37 -17.36
C LEU A 183 -4.38 6.10 -17.56
N ARG A 184 -4.39 5.18 -16.59
CA ARG A 184 -3.79 3.83 -16.76
C ARG A 184 -4.48 3.07 -17.88
N THR A 185 -3.92 1.94 -18.32
CA THR A 185 -4.51 1.11 -19.37
C THR A 185 -5.02 -0.22 -18.80
N PRO A 186 -6.33 -0.53 -18.89
CA PRO A 186 -7.43 0.36 -19.32
C PRO A 186 -7.71 1.48 -18.29
N PRO A 187 -8.31 2.60 -18.72
CA PRO A 187 -8.59 3.73 -17.84
C PRO A 187 -9.56 3.38 -16.72
N ASP A 188 -9.48 4.13 -15.63
CA ASP A 188 -10.39 4.02 -14.50
C ASP A 188 -11.49 5.09 -14.63
N GLU A 189 -12.65 4.71 -15.16
CA GLU A 189 -13.75 5.65 -15.47
C GLU A 189 -14.17 6.53 -14.27
N PRO A 190 -14.35 6.00 -13.04
CA PRO A 190 -14.59 6.83 -11.86
C PRO A 190 -13.50 7.88 -11.60
N LEU A 191 -12.22 7.51 -11.70
CA LEU A 191 -11.12 8.46 -11.49
C LEU A 191 -10.99 9.47 -12.63
N VAL A 192 -11.30 9.09 -13.87
CA VAL A 192 -11.37 10.02 -15.01
C VAL A 192 -12.44 11.07 -14.75
N ALA A 193 -13.65 10.67 -14.34
CA ALA A 193 -14.72 11.61 -14.02
C ALA A 193 -14.32 12.57 -12.87
N LEU A 194 -13.60 12.07 -11.87
CA LEU A 194 -13.06 12.89 -10.78
C LEU A 194 -11.98 13.88 -11.27
N LEU A 195 -11.11 13.45 -12.19
CA LEU A 195 -10.08 14.30 -12.81
C LEU A 195 -10.71 15.47 -13.57
N VAL A 196 -11.74 15.22 -14.38
CA VAL A 196 -12.50 16.25 -15.11
C VAL A 196 -13.07 17.30 -14.15
N ARG A 197 -13.72 16.84 -13.06
CA ARG A 197 -14.28 17.74 -12.03
C ARG A 197 -13.20 18.58 -11.35
N ALA A 198 -12.04 17.97 -11.04
CA ALA A 198 -10.93 18.65 -10.41
C ALA A 198 -10.28 19.71 -11.33
N LEU A 199 -10.11 19.39 -12.63
CA LEU A 199 -9.61 20.34 -13.63
C LEU A 199 -10.55 21.53 -13.82
N ALA A 200 -11.86 21.27 -13.90
CA ALA A 200 -12.86 22.33 -14.00
C ALA A 200 -12.84 23.26 -12.77
N ALA A 201 -12.74 22.71 -11.56
CA ALA A 201 -12.64 23.50 -10.32
C ALA A 201 -11.36 24.36 -10.24
N GLN A 202 -10.29 23.97 -10.94
CA GLN A 202 -9.05 24.74 -11.05
C GLN A 202 -9.03 25.73 -12.24
N GLY A 203 -10.15 25.90 -12.96
CA GLY A 203 -10.23 26.78 -14.12
C GLY A 203 -9.57 26.23 -15.39
N ARG A 204 -9.23 24.94 -15.42
CA ARG A 204 -8.58 24.27 -16.56
C ARG A 204 -9.60 23.58 -17.48
N ALA A 205 -10.68 24.28 -17.83
CA ALA A 205 -11.81 23.72 -18.57
C ALA A 205 -11.45 23.17 -19.98
N ALA A 206 -10.38 23.66 -20.61
CA ALA A 206 -9.93 23.15 -21.90
C ALA A 206 -9.22 21.78 -21.81
N GLU A 207 -8.74 21.40 -20.62
CA GLU A 207 -8.11 20.10 -20.36
C GLU A 207 -9.06 19.08 -19.72
N ALA A 208 -10.21 19.54 -19.21
CA ALA A 208 -11.27 18.75 -18.61
C ALA A 208 -12.11 18.07 -19.69
#